data_AF-A0A7J9GYY9-F1
#
_entry.id   AF-A0A7J9GYY9-F1
#
_cell.length_a   1.000
_cell.length_b   1.000
_cell.length_c   1.000
_cell.angle_alpha   90.00
_cell.angle_beta   90.00
_cell.angle_gamma   90.00
#
_symmetry.space_group_name_H-M   'P 1'
#
loop_
_entity.id
_entity.type
_entity.pdbx_description
1 polymer ?
#
loop_
_entity_poly.entity_id
_entity_poly.type
_entity_poly.pdbx_seq_one_letter_code
_entity_poly.pdbx_strand_id
1 'polypeptide(L)'
;VGSADHHIHYYDLRNISGPLHVFSGHKKAVSYVKFLSENELASASTDSTLRLWDVKENLPLRTFKGHTNEKNFVGLTVNSEYIACGSETNEVYVYHKEISKPVTWHRFGSQEMEDADEDGGGSHFISAVCWKSDSPTMLTANSQGTIKVLVLAA
;
A
#
# COMPACT_ATOMS: atom_id res chain seq x y z
N VAL A 1 0.34 1.64 -14.80
CA VAL A 1 -1.09 2.01 -14.59
C VAL A 1 -1.77 0.87 -13.86
N GLY A 2 -2.22 1.08 -12.62
CA GLY A 2 -3.08 0.09 -11.94
C GLY A 2 -4.51 0.19 -12.47
N SER A 3 -5.16 -0.94 -12.76
CA SER A 3 -6.48 -0.99 -13.38
C SER A 3 -7.49 -1.77 -12.55
N ALA A 4 -8.77 -1.45 -12.75
CA ALA A 4 -9.90 -2.17 -12.16
C ALA A 4 -10.07 -3.58 -12.75
N ASP A 5 -9.42 -3.90 -13.87
CA ASP A 5 -9.35 -5.24 -14.45
C ASP A 5 -8.39 -6.20 -13.72
N HIS A 6 -7.83 -5.77 -12.58
CA HIS A 6 -6.91 -6.51 -11.71
C HIS A 6 -5.46 -6.59 -12.20
N HIS A 7 -5.11 -5.85 -13.26
CA HIS A 7 -3.78 -5.84 -13.86
C HIS A 7 -3.06 -4.51 -13.65
N ILE A 8 -1.74 -4.57 -13.81
CA ILE A 8 -0.91 -3.38 -13.99
C ILE A 8 -0.48 -3.33 -15.45
N HIS A 9 -0.85 -2.26 -16.13
CA HIS A 9 -0.43 -2.00 -17.50
C HIS A 9 0.78 -1.07 -17.47
N TYR A 10 1.93 -1.57 -17.92
CA TYR A 10 3.17 -0.82 -18.00
C TYR A 10 3.38 -0.35 -19.45
N TYR A 11 3.43 0.96 -19.67
CA TYR A 11 3.42 1.58 -21.00
C TYR A 11 4.74 2.27 -21.31
N ASP A 12 5.14 2.19 -22.57
CA ASP A 12 6.04 3.17 -23.17
C ASP A 12 5.19 4.31 -23.74
N LEU A 13 5.33 5.51 -23.20
CA LEU A 13 4.55 6.66 -23.67
C LEU A 13 4.90 7.07 -25.12
N ARG A 14 6.03 6.60 -25.66
CA ARG A 14 6.42 6.83 -27.07
C ARG A 14 5.61 5.96 -28.04
N ASN A 15 5.03 4.84 -27.58
CA ASN A 15 4.16 3.98 -28.37
C ASN A 15 3.05 3.36 -27.51
N ILE A 16 1.87 4.01 -27.51
CA ILE A 16 0.72 3.63 -26.68
C ILE A 16 -0.26 2.66 -27.36
N SER A 17 0.07 2.10 -28.53
CA SER A 17 -0.81 1.14 -29.21
C SER A 17 -1.05 -0.13 -28.38
N GLY A 18 -0.12 -0.44 -27.49
CA GLY A 18 -0.25 -1.48 -26.47
C GLY A 18 0.74 -1.25 -25.33
N PRO A 19 0.52 -1.89 -24.16
CA PRO A 19 1.46 -1.85 -23.06
C PRO A 19 2.76 -2.59 -23.44
N LEU A 20 3.90 -2.14 -22.90
CA LEU A 20 5.14 -2.90 -22.92
C LEU A 20 4.96 -4.25 -22.22
N HIS A 21 4.26 -4.23 -21.09
CA HIS A 21 3.94 -5.43 -20.33
C HIS A 21 2.67 -5.26 -19.50
N VAL A 22 1.98 -6.37 -19.24
CA VAL A 22 0.81 -6.42 -18.36
C VAL A 22 1.09 -7.39 -17.23
N PHE A 23 1.24 -6.87 -16.01
CA PHE A 23 1.45 -7.69 -14.84
C PHE A 23 0.11 -8.21 -14.32
N SER A 24 -0.05 -9.54 -14.37
CA SER A 24 -1.18 -10.27 -13.80
C SER A 24 -0.81 -10.86 -12.44
N GLY A 25 -1.77 -10.87 -11.51
CA GLY A 25 -1.63 -11.64 -10.27
C GLY A 25 -2.53 -11.16 -9.13
N HIS A 26 -2.90 -9.88 -9.10
CA HIS A 26 -3.93 -9.42 -8.18
C HIS A 26 -5.29 -10.02 -8.51
N LYS A 27 -6.12 -10.20 -7.49
CA LYS A 27 -7.46 -10.81 -7.62
C LYS A 27 -8.60 -9.79 -7.67
N LYS A 28 -8.29 -8.53 -7.38
CA LYS A 28 -9.20 -7.38 -7.42
C LYS A 28 -8.47 -6.18 -8.00
N ALA A 29 -9.17 -5.05 -8.12
CA ALA A 29 -8.64 -3.81 -8.66
C ALA A 29 -7.28 -3.43 -8.04
N VAL A 30 -6.35 -2.97 -8.88
CA VAL A 30 -5.07 -2.43 -8.43
C VAL A 30 -5.27 -0.97 -8.07
N SER A 31 -5.27 -0.66 -6.77
CA SER A 31 -5.59 0.66 -6.24
C SER A 31 -4.41 1.62 -6.28
N TYR A 32 -3.17 1.13 -6.15
CA TYR A 32 -1.96 1.94 -6.20
C TYR A 32 -0.83 1.21 -6.92
N VAL A 33 0.06 2.01 -7.52
CA VAL A 33 1.35 1.58 -8.06
C VAL A 33 2.43 2.59 -7.67
N LYS A 34 3.59 2.12 -7.21
CA LYS A 34 4.72 2.95 -6.74
C LYS A 34 6.05 2.26 -7.05
N PHE A 35 7.02 3.00 -7.58
CA PHE A 35 8.37 2.47 -7.83
C PHE A 35 9.25 2.57 -6.58
N LEU A 36 9.95 1.49 -6.25
CA LEU A 36 11.03 1.46 -5.26
C LEU A 36 12.35 1.89 -5.91
N SER A 37 12.56 1.47 -7.15
CA SER A 37 13.71 1.77 -8.00
C SER A 37 13.28 1.78 -9.47
N GLU A 38 14.20 2.04 -10.39
CA GLU A 38 13.91 2.02 -11.85
C GLU A 38 13.30 0.70 -12.32
N ASN A 39 13.65 -0.41 -11.68
CA ASN A 39 13.24 -1.75 -12.09
C ASN A 39 12.24 -2.40 -11.13
N GLU A 40 12.02 -1.84 -9.94
CA GLU A 40 11.17 -2.44 -8.92
C GLU A 40 9.89 -1.63 -8.75
N LEU A 41 8.77 -2.27 -9.07
CA LEU A 41 7.44 -1.71 -8.94
C LEU A 41 6.68 -2.43 -7.82
N ALA A 42 6.09 -1.68 -6.90
CA ALA A 42 5.11 -2.20 -5.95
C ALA A 42 3.69 -1.81 -6.35
N SER A 43 2.74 -2.66 -6.00
CA SER A 43 1.31 -2.40 -6.15
C SER A 43 0.51 -2.81 -4.93
N ALA A 44 -0.61 -2.13 -4.72
CA ALA A 44 -1.61 -2.48 -3.73
C ALA A 44 -2.93 -2.81 -4.42
N SER A 45 -3.69 -3.73 -3.84
CA SER A 45 -5.01 -4.10 -4.34
C SER A 45 -5.99 -4.29 -3.18
N THR A 46 -7.28 -4.22 -3.50
CA THR A 46 -8.37 -4.56 -2.57
C THR A 46 -8.53 -6.08 -2.37
N ASP A 47 -7.56 -6.88 -2.79
CA ASP A 47 -7.42 -8.30 -2.46
C ASP A 47 -6.63 -8.56 -1.16
N SER A 48 -6.42 -7.52 -0.34
CA SER A 48 -5.60 -7.54 0.88
C SER A 48 -4.16 -8.00 0.64
N THR A 49 -3.61 -7.73 -0.55
CA THR A 49 -2.20 -7.99 -0.85
C THR A 49 -1.48 -6.77 -1.42
N LEU A 50 -0.19 -6.67 -1.08
CA LEU A 50 0.75 -5.90 -1.88
C LEU A 50 1.56 -6.87 -2.74
N ARG A 51 2.02 -6.43 -3.91
CA ARG A 51 2.91 -7.22 -4.76
C ARG A 51 4.09 -6.39 -5.21
N LEU A 52 5.24 -7.05 -5.37
CA LEU A 52 6.46 -6.48 -5.92
C LEU A 52 6.75 -7.15 -7.26
N TRP A 53 7.16 -6.35 -8.24
CA TRP A 53 7.38 -6.74 -9.63
C TRP A 53 8.72 -6.21 -10.11
N ASP A 54 9.42 -7.00 -10.90
CA ASP A 54 10.56 -6.56 -11.71
C ASP A 54 10.03 -6.10 -13.08
N VAL A 55 10.14 -4.81 -13.39
CA VAL A 55 9.67 -4.26 -14.67
C VAL A 55 10.69 -4.38 -15.79
N LYS A 56 11.94 -4.72 -15.48
CA LYS A 56 12.98 -4.94 -16.48
C LYS A 56 12.89 -6.35 -17.05
N GLU A 57 12.83 -7.34 -16.16
CA GLU A 57 12.69 -8.75 -16.52
C GLU A 57 11.23 -9.19 -16.67
N ASN A 58 10.29 -8.31 -16.32
CA ASN A 58 8.84 -8.54 -16.37
C ASN A 58 8.38 -9.72 -15.49
N LEU A 59 8.91 -9.80 -14.27
CA LEU A 59 8.69 -10.93 -13.35
C LEU A 59 7.93 -10.52 -12.08
N PRO A 60 7.02 -11.38 -11.56
CA PRO A 60 6.52 -11.23 -10.20
C PRO A 60 7.60 -11.63 -9.19
N LEU A 61 7.93 -10.75 -8.25
CA LEU A 61 8.98 -11.00 -7.26
C LEU A 61 8.40 -11.52 -5.94
N ARG A 62 7.39 -10.84 -5.39
CA ARG A 62 6.87 -11.17 -4.04
C ARG A 62 5.43 -10.74 -3.85
N THR A 63 4.75 -11.40 -2.92
CA THR A 63 3.41 -11.01 -2.41
C THR A 63 3.49 -10.81 -0.91
N PHE A 64 2.99 -9.68 -0.42
CA PHE A 64 2.94 -9.32 1.00
C PHE A 64 1.50 -9.42 1.50
N LYS A 65 1.34 -10.00 2.69
CA LYS A 65 0.04 -10.21 3.35
C LYS A 65 0.10 -9.77 4.80
N GLY A 66 -1.04 -9.44 5.39
CA GLY A 66 -1.17 -9.17 6.81
C GLY A 66 -2.06 -7.96 7.14
N HIS A 67 -2.11 -6.97 6.25
CA HIS A 67 -3.07 -5.87 6.33
C HIS A 67 -4.43 -6.30 5.77
N THR A 68 -5.50 -5.60 6.16
CA THR A 68 -6.85 -5.79 5.63
C THR A 68 -7.17 -4.66 4.68
N ASN A 69 -7.47 -4.98 3.42
CA ASN A 69 -7.89 -4.00 2.43
C ASN A 69 -8.81 -4.67 1.42
N GLU A 70 -10.12 -4.61 1.65
CA GLU A 70 -11.10 -5.31 0.81
C GLU A 70 -11.96 -4.38 -0.05
N LYS A 71 -12.00 -3.09 0.29
CA LYS A 71 -12.93 -2.09 -0.26
C LYS A 71 -12.27 -0.73 -0.54
N ASN A 72 -11.46 -0.22 0.38
CA ASN A 72 -11.08 1.20 0.39
C ASN A 72 -9.74 1.48 -0.29
N PHE A 73 -9.50 2.77 -0.54
CA PHE A 73 -8.19 3.28 -0.90
C PHE A 73 -7.40 3.59 0.37
N VAL A 74 -6.50 2.68 0.76
CA VAL A 74 -5.81 2.75 2.05
C VAL A 74 -4.40 3.40 2.00
N GLY A 75 -3.99 3.88 0.83
CA GLY A 75 -2.65 4.43 0.61
C GLY A 75 -1.56 3.37 0.42
N LEU A 76 -0.57 3.72 -0.39
CA LEU A 76 0.66 2.97 -0.61
C LEU A 76 1.83 3.95 -0.76
N THR A 77 2.90 3.70 -0.02
CA THR A 77 4.16 4.42 -0.14
C THR A 77 5.32 3.45 -0.05
N VAL A 78 6.41 3.75 -0.76
CA VAL A 78 7.61 2.92 -0.79
C VAL A 78 8.86 3.79 -0.73
N ASN A 79 9.94 3.22 -0.26
CA ASN A 79 11.29 3.74 -0.39
C ASN A 79 12.19 2.60 -0.92
N SER A 80 13.51 2.77 -0.89
CA SER A 80 14.46 1.77 -1.42
C SER A 80 14.36 0.38 -0.80
N GLU A 81 13.93 0.27 0.47
CA GLU A 81 13.91 -1.00 1.23
C GLU A 81 12.54 -1.39 1.78
N TYR A 82 11.67 -0.42 2.05
CA TYR A 82 10.42 -0.59 2.77
C TYR A 82 9.20 -0.20 1.95
N ILE A 83 8.14 -0.97 2.15
CA ILE A 83 6.80 -0.74 1.60
C ILE A 83 5.87 -0.51 2.78
N ALA A 84 5.09 0.56 2.75
CA ALA A 84 4.06 0.84 3.74
C ALA A 84 2.70 1.06 3.11
N CYS A 85 1.66 0.59 3.79
CA CYS A 85 0.27 0.75 3.37
C CYS A 85 -0.64 0.94 4.59
N GLY A 86 -1.84 1.44 4.34
CA GLY A 86 -2.91 1.44 5.32
C GLY A 86 -3.69 0.13 5.39
N SER A 87 -4.63 0.09 6.32
CA SER A 87 -5.56 -1.01 6.55
C SER A 87 -6.94 -0.48 6.94
N GLU A 88 -7.97 -1.28 6.66
CA GLU A 88 -9.37 -1.08 7.07
C GLU A 88 -9.61 -1.33 8.57
N THR A 89 -8.58 -1.80 9.27
CA THR A 89 -8.51 -1.95 10.74
C THR A 89 -7.93 -0.71 11.44
N ASN A 90 -7.91 0.44 10.76
CA ASN A 90 -7.30 1.68 11.23
C ASN A 90 -5.80 1.54 11.59
N GLU A 91 -5.09 0.65 10.90
CA GLU A 91 -3.68 0.33 11.14
C GLU A 91 -2.80 0.65 9.93
N VAL A 92 -1.62 1.19 10.19
CA VAL A 92 -0.55 1.35 9.20
C VAL A 92 0.37 0.14 9.29
N TYR A 93 0.68 -0.50 8.17
CA TYR A 93 1.59 -1.64 8.10
C TYR A 93 2.89 -1.26 7.37
N VAL A 94 4.01 -1.80 7.84
CA VAL A 94 5.32 -1.66 7.20
C VAL A 94 5.89 -3.04 6.89
N TYR A 95 6.40 -3.20 5.67
CA TYR A 95 7.03 -4.40 5.15
C TYR A 95 8.44 -4.07 4.69
N HIS A 96 9.41 -4.94 4.98
CA HIS A 96 10.68 -4.93 4.27
C HIS A 96 10.47 -5.62 2.92
N LYS A 97 11.02 -5.10 1.82
CA LYS A 97 10.76 -5.62 0.45
C LYS A 97 11.10 -7.10 0.31
N GLU A 98 12.00 -7.62 1.14
CA GLU A 98 12.43 -9.02 1.13
C GLU A 98 11.56 -9.98 1.97
N ILE A 99 10.67 -9.46 2.83
CA ILE A 99 9.93 -10.23 3.82
C ILE A 99 8.43 -10.12 3.56
N SER A 100 7.76 -11.25 3.27
CA SER A 100 6.33 -11.27 2.90
C SER A 100 5.36 -10.98 4.04
N LYS A 101 5.84 -10.92 5.29
CA LYS A 101 5.07 -10.59 6.50
C LYS A 101 5.41 -9.18 6.98
N PRO A 102 4.50 -8.49 7.68
CA PRO A 102 4.79 -7.18 8.22
C PRO A 102 5.98 -7.22 9.18
N VAL A 103 6.84 -6.21 9.10
CA VAL A 103 7.90 -5.96 10.08
C VAL A 103 7.29 -5.35 11.34
N THR A 104 6.38 -4.38 11.15
CA THR A 104 5.66 -3.72 12.24
C THR A 104 4.35 -3.12 11.74
N TRP A 105 3.50 -2.70 12.67
CA TRP A 105 2.26 -1.99 12.41
C TRP A 105 1.93 -0.99 13.53
N HIS A 106 1.13 0.03 13.22
CA HIS A 106 0.68 1.04 14.18
C HIS A 106 -0.81 1.29 14.05
N ARG A 107 -1.56 1.17 15.15
CA ARG A 107 -2.99 1.45 15.21
C ARG A 107 -3.29 2.92 15.50
N PHE A 108 -4.18 3.51 14.71
CA PHE A 108 -4.78 4.80 14.99
C PHE A 108 -5.95 4.65 15.97
N GLY A 109 -6.10 5.62 16.87
CA GLY A 109 -7.07 5.60 17.97
C GLY A 109 -6.41 5.55 19.35
N SER A 110 -7.07 6.13 20.35
CA SER A 110 -6.80 5.97 21.78
C SER A 110 -8.00 5.28 22.43
N GLN A 111 -7.78 4.67 23.59
CA GLN A 111 -8.81 4.01 24.41
C GLN A 111 -9.97 4.94 24.79
N GLU A 112 -9.84 6.26 24.63
CA GLU A 112 -10.86 7.27 24.90
C GLU A 112 -11.88 7.46 23.77
N MET A 113 -11.62 6.92 22.57
CA MET A 113 -12.56 6.98 21.43
C MET A 113 -13.50 5.77 21.35
N GLU A 114 -13.27 4.72 22.16
CA GLU A 114 -14.13 3.53 22.17
C GLU A 114 -15.50 3.81 22.82
N ASP A 115 -15.60 4.83 23.67
CA ASP A 115 -16.84 5.18 24.40
C ASP A 115 -17.78 6.14 23.62
N ALA A 116 -17.38 6.62 22.44
CA ALA A 116 -18.17 7.58 21.65
C ALA A 116 -18.94 6.95 20.47
N ASP A 117 -18.66 5.69 20.12
CA ASP A 117 -19.28 4.99 18.98
C ASP A 117 -20.50 4.16 19.42
N GLU A 118 -21.45 4.79 20.12
CA GLU A 118 -22.79 4.20 20.35
C GLU A 118 -23.71 4.28 19.11
N ASP A 119 -23.25 4.84 17.98
CA ASP A 119 -24.05 4.94 16.75
C ASP A 119 -23.34 4.34 15.53
N GLY A 120 -23.42 3.01 15.38
CA GLY A 120 -23.51 2.28 14.09
C GLY A 120 -22.57 2.63 12.91
N GLY A 121 -21.51 3.40 13.10
CA GLY A 121 -20.85 4.19 12.07
C GLY A 121 -19.47 3.70 11.67
N GLY A 122 -19.41 2.72 10.77
CA GLY A 122 -18.27 2.42 9.87
C GLY A 122 -16.83 2.39 10.45
N SER A 123 -16.24 1.19 10.53
CA SER A 123 -14.82 0.96 10.85
C SER A 123 -13.87 1.96 10.17
N HIS A 124 -13.10 2.71 10.97
CA HIS A 124 -12.10 3.65 10.47
C HIS A 124 -10.98 2.94 9.72
N PHE A 125 -10.38 3.63 8.75
CA PHE A 125 -9.32 3.09 7.93
C PHE A 125 -8.23 4.13 7.70
N ILE A 126 -7.00 3.68 7.52
CA ILE A 126 -5.93 4.56 7.06
C ILE A 126 -6.21 4.95 5.62
N SER A 127 -6.15 6.24 5.29
CA SER A 127 -6.54 6.79 4.00
C SER A 127 -5.35 7.28 3.17
N ALA A 128 -4.24 7.64 3.82
CA ALA A 128 -3.02 8.06 3.14
C ALA A 128 -1.76 7.75 3.94
N VAL A 129 -0.68 7.43 3.23
CA VAL A 129 0.67 7.20 3.78
C VAL A 129 1.73 7.77 2.83
N CYS A 130 2.82 8.31 3.35
CA CYS A 130 3.92 8.85 2.55
C CYS A 130 5.26 8.83 3.31
N TRP A 131 6.24 8.08 2.81
CA TRP A 131 7.61 8.10 3.34
C TRP A 131 8.28 9.44 3.07
N LYS A 132 9.06 9.92 4.03
CA LYS A 132 10.01 11.02 3.81
C LYS A 132 11.29 10.43 3.17
N SER A 133 11.24 10.24 1.86
CA SER A 133 12.33 9.64 1.07
C SER A 133 12.79 8.30 1.68
N ASP A 134 14.10 8.02 1.71
CA ASP A 134 14.66 6.82 2.36
C ASP A 134 14.82 6.94 3.89
N SER A 135 14.31 8.01 4.51
CA SER A 135 14.36 8.11 5.97
C SER A 135 13.33 7.18 6.62
N PRO A 136 13.53 6.78 7.89
CA PRO A 136 12.54 5.99 8.63
C PRO A 136 11.27 6.78 9.00
N THR A 137 11.13 8.04 8.57
CA THR A 137 9.99 8.91 8.91
C THR A 137 8.88 8.82 7.86
N MET A 138 7.62 8.73 8.28
CA MET A 138 6.45 8.63 7.42
C MET A 138 5.32 9.56 7.88
N LEU A 139 4.64 10.21 6.93
CA LEU A 139 3.36 10.86 7.13
C LEU A 139 2.22 9.86 6.94
N THR A 140 1.24 9.89 7.83
CA THR A 140 0.10 8.96 7.82
C THR A 140 -1.17 9.70 8.19
N ALA A 141 -2.28 9.36 7.54
CA ALA A 141 -3.60 9.93 7.83
C ALA A 141 -4.70 8.87 7.76
N ASN A 142 -5.75 9.03 8.56
CA ASN A 142 -6.90 8.13 8.58
C ASN A 142 -8.18 8.79 8.05
N SER A 143 -9.26 8.01 7.97
CA SER A 143 -10.56 8.43 7.47
C SER A 143 -11.27 9.47 8.35
N GLN A 144 -10.81 9.69 9.58
CA GLN A 144 -11.29 10.76 10.48
C GLN A 144 -10.57 12.11 10.25
N GLY A 145 -9.53 12.14 9.41
CA GLY A 145 -8.71 13.33 9.21
C GLY A 145 -7.59 13.51 10.24
N THR A 146 -7.33 12.51 11.10
CA THR A 146 -6.16 12.52 12.00
C THR A 146 -4.90 12.34 11.17
N ILE A 147 -3.89 13.19 11.39
CA ILE A 147 -2.58 13.12 10.73
C ILE A 147 -1.52 12.83 11.79
N LYS A 148 -0.66 11.84 11.55
CA LYS A 148 0.48 11.50 12.39
C LYS A 148 1.78 11.45 11.57
N VAL A 149 2.86 11.93 12.18
CA VAL A 149 4.24 11.64 11.76
C VAL A 149 4.69 10.42 12.55
N LEU A 150 4.99 9.32 11.86
CA LEU A 150 5.53 8.10 12.46
C LEU A 150 7.01 7.96 12.13
N VAL A 151 7.77 7.32 13.01
CA VAL A 151 9.18 7.00 12.78
C VAL A 151 9.37 5.51 13.01
N LEU A 152 9.96 4.81 12.05
CA LEU A 152 10.39 3.43 12.20
C LEU A 152 11.62 3.41 13.13
N ALA A 153 11.42 2.97 14.36
CA ALA A 153 12.49 2.79 15.35
C ALA A 153 13.02 1.35 15.28
N ALA A 154 14.32 1.19 15.54
CA ALA A 154 15.00 -0.10 15.66
C ALA A 154 14.73 -0.76 17.02
#